data_AF-A0A8T4XIF3-F1
#
_entry.id   AF-A0A8T4XIF3-F1
#
_cell.length_a   1.000
_cell.length_b   1.000
_cell.length_c   1.000
_cell.angle_alpha   90.00
_cell.angle_beta   90.00
_cell.angle_gamma   90.00
#
_symmetry.space_group_name_H-M   'P 1'
#
loop_
_entity.id
_entity.type
_entity.pdbx_description
1 polymer ?
#
loop_
_entity_poly.entity_id
_entity_poly.type
_entity_poly.pdbx_seq_one_letter_code
_entity_poly.pdbx_strand_id
1 'polypeptide(L)'
;MVEVLRLSLKRFVNESYDILIGFGLFNKISSDLKEKPLGNKYAIITDSTLRSIYGEKLLARLNQEGLKACLIDFPAGEESKNLATVSHLVSEMLKNNIDRKSAVITLGGGVVGDLGGFTASIFMRGIPYIQVPTTLVSQVDSSIGGKTGIDTAEGKNLLG
;
A
#
# COMPACT_ATOMS: atom_id res chain seq x y z
N MET A 1 8.52 14.65 47.48
CA MET A 1 9.54 15.01 46.47
C MET A 1 9.04 14.51 45.14
N VAL A 2 9.04 15.34 44.09
CA VAL A 2 8.65 14.92 42.73
C VAL A 2 9.94 14.82 41.92
N GLU A 3 10.16 13.64 41.33
CA GLU A 3 11.29 13.38 40.46
C GLU A 3 10.82 13.46 39.01
N VAL A 4 11.50 14.26 38.19
CA VAL A 4 11.15 14.46 36.78
C VAL A 4 12.12 13.67 35.92
N LEU A 5 11.64 12.60 35.29
CA LEU A 5 12.40 11.81 34.32
C LEU A 5 12.14 12.33 32.90
N ARG A 6 13.16 12.88 32.24
CA ARG A 6 13.05 13.33 30.85
C ARG A 6 13.55 12.26 29.89
N LEU A 7 12.65 11.69 29.09
CA LEU A 7 12.98 10.76 28.01
C LEU A 7 13.17 11.51 26.69
N SER A 8 14.32 11.33 26.03
CA SER A 8 14.61 11.93 24.72
C SER A 8 14.15 11.02 23.59
N LEU A 9 13.03 11.34 22.95
CA LEU A 9 12.46 10.58 21.82
C LEU A 9 12.87 11.13 20.44
N LYS A 10 14.12 11.62 20.29
CA LYS A 10 14.62 12.11 19.00
C LYS A 10 14.68 10.97 17.97
N ARG A 11 14.15 11.18 16.76
CA ARG A 11 14.20 10.24 15.64
C ARG A 11 14.98 10.83 14.47
N PHE A 12 15.82 10.02 13.85
CA PHE A 12 16.39 10.28 12.52
C PHE A 12 15.60 9.42 11.53
N VAL A 13 15.02 10.04 10.50
CA VAL A 13 14.18 9.35 9.52
C VAL A 13 14.85 9.46 8.15
N ASN A 14 15.05 8.33 7.48
CA ASN A 14 15.47 8.26 6.09
C ASN A 14 14.32 7.65 5.28
N GLU A 15 13.66 8.50 4.48
CA GLU A 15 12.50 8.13 3.67
C GLU A 15 12.87 8.00 2.18
N SER A 16 14.13 7.69 1.89
CA SER A 16 14.57 7.46 0.50
C SER A 16 13.94 6.17 -0.03
N TYR A 17 13.48 6.21 -1.28
CA TYR A 17 12.97 5.06 -2.01
C TYR A 17 13.34 5.17 -3.49
N ASP A 18 13.45 4.01 -4.15
CA ASP A 18 13.76 3.92 -5.57
C ASP A 18 12.48 4.03 -6.41
N ILE A 19 12.59 4.70 -7.56
CA ILE A 19 11.54 4.73 -8.59
C ILE A 19 12.08 3.98 -9.82
N LEU A 20 11.44 2.86 -10.16
CA LEU A 20 11.78 2.07 -11.34
C LEU A 20 10.88 2.47 -12.51
N ILE A 21 11.47 2.96 -13.60
CA ILE A 21 10.77 3.36 -14.82
C ILE A 21 11.30 2.52 -15.99
N GLY A 22 10.42 1.87 -16.73
CA GLY A 22 10.81 1.05 -17.87
C GLY A 22 9.66 0.22 -18.43
N PHE A 23 9.91 -0.41 -19.56
CA PHE A 23 8.93 -1.27 -20.22
C PHE A 23 8.88 -2.66 -19.58
N GLY A 24 7.67 -3.21 -19.43
CA GLY A 24 7.47 -4.57 -18.95
C GLY A 24 7.77 -4.81 -17.47
N LEU A 25 7.95 -3.75 -16.66
CA LEU A 25 8.27 -3.87 -15.23
C LEU A 25 7.23 -4.66 -14.43
N PHE A 26 5.95 -4.60 -14.82
CA PHE A 26 4.90 -5.42 -14.20
C PHE A 26 5.29 -6.91 -14.16
N ASN A 27 6.01 -7.39 -15.18
CA ASN A 27 6.40 -8.79 -15.25
C ASN A 27 7.55 -9.16 -14.31
N LYS A 28 8.27 -8.16 -13.79
CA LYS A 28 9.43 -8.32 -12.90
C LYS A 28 9.09 -8.19 -11.42
N ILE A 29 7.91 -7.66 -11.08
CA ILE A 29 7.51 -7.42 -9.68
C ILE A 29 7.72 -8.66 -8.80
N SER A 30 7.29 -9.84 -9.27
CA SER A 30 7.41 -11.09 -8.50
C SER A 30 8.85 -11.57 -8.34
N SER A 31 9.70 -11.41 -9.37
CA SER A 31 11.12 -11.76 -9.28
C SER A 31 11.86 -10.79 -8.37
N ASP A 32 11.57 -9.50 -8.47
CA ASP A 32 12.21 -8.45 -7.68
C ASP A 32 11.88 -8.62 -6.18
N LEU A 33 10.61 -8.93 -5.85
CA LEU A 33 10.18 -9.22 -4.48
C LEU A 33 10.69 -10.57 -3.93
N LYS A 34 11.08 -11.49 -4.81
CA LYS A 34 11.72 -12.75 -4.41
C LYS A 34 13.20 -12.53 -4.10
N GLU A 35 13.89 -11.74 -4.91
CA GLU A 35 15.29 -11.39 -4.71
C GLU A 35 15.47 -10.44 -3.50
N LYS A 36 14.57 -9.47 -3.36
CA LYS A 36 14.57 -8.47 -2.28
C LYS A 36 13.20 -8.43 -1.58
N PRO A 37 12.92 -9.39 -0.68
CA PRO A 37 11.66 -9.44 0.03
C PRO A 37 11.44 -8.21 0.93
N LEU A 38 10.24 -7.63 0.85
CA LEU A 38 9.79 -6.57 1.75
C LEU A 38 8.97 -7.10 2.93
N GLY A 39 8.47 -8.32 2.82
CA GLY A 39 7.71 -8.98 3.87
C GLY A 39 7.57 -10.48 3.63
N ASN A 40 6.99 -11.17 4.61
CA ASN A 40 6.71 -12.62 4.57
C ASN A 40 5.42 -12.96 3.80
N LYS A 41 4.53 -11.99 3.61
CA LYS A 41 3.26 -12.08 2.91
C LYS A 41 2.88 -10.72 2.34
N TYR A 42 2.22 -10.71 1.18
CA TYR A 42 1.86 -9.49 0.47
C TYR A 42 0.33 -9.32 0.38
N ALA A 43 -0.16 -8.14 0.74
CA ALA A 43 -1.53 -7.73 0.45
C ALA A 43 -1.55 -6.87 -0.81
N ILE A 44 -2.09 -7.39 -1.91
CA ILE A 44 -2.32 -6.60 -3.12
C ILE A 44 -3.64 -5.84 -2.91
N ILE A 45 -3.55 -4.51 -2.86
CA ILE A 45 -4.71 -3.62 -2.77
C ILE A 45 -4.95 -2.98 -4.13
N THR A 46 -6.15 -3.10 -4.66
CA THR A 46 -6.55 -2.57 -5.97
C THR A 46 -8.02 -2.16 -5.99
N ASP A 47 -8.49 -1.56 -7.07
CA ASP A 47 -9.91 -1.30 -7.27
C ASP A 47 -10.59 -2.42 -8.08
N SER A 48 -11.92 -2.45 -8.04
CA SER A 48 -12.74 -3.47 -8.70
C SER A 48 -12.52 -3.56 -10.21
N THR A 49 -12.12 -2.47 -10.87
CA THR A 49 -11.83 -2.46 -12.32
C THR A 49 -10.49 -3.17 -12.57
N LEU A 50 -9.45 -2.74 -11.87
CA LEU A 50 -8.09 -3.24 -12.05
C LEU A 50 -7.86 -4.63 -11.47
N ARG A 51 -8.73 -5.10 -10.57
CA ARG A 51 -8.75 -6.49 -10.09
C ARG A 51 -8.69 -7.48 -11.25
N SER A 52 -9.60 -7.34 -12.22
CA SER A 52 -9.73 -8.24 -13.37
C SER A 52 -8.63 -8.06 -14.41
N ILE A 53 -8.10 -6.84 -14.55
CA ILE A 53 -7.10 -6.50 -15.58
C ILE A 53 -5.69 -6.90 -15.14
N TYR A 54 -5.32 -6.56 -13.91
CA TYR A 54 -3.95 -6.74 -13.40
C TYR A 54 -3.87 -7.49 -12.06
N GLY A 55 -4.86 -7.33 -11.17
CA GLY A 55 -4.82 -7.87 -9.81
C GLY A 55 -4.65 -9.38 -9.76
N GLU A 56 -5.52 -10.12 -10.44
CA GLU A 56 -5.46 -11.59 -10.49
C GLU A 56 -4.18 -12.10 -11.16
N LYS A 57 -3.73 -11.40 -12.20
CA LYS A 57 -2.47 -11.72 -12.89
C LYS A 57 -1.26 -11.54 -11.99
N LEU A 58 -1.22 -10.48 -11.18
CA LEU A 58 -0.14 -10.25 -10.22
C LEU A 58 -0.17 -11.30 -9.10
N LEU A 59 -1.36 -11.57 -8.54
CA LEU A 59 -1.54 -12.62 -7.52
C LEU A 59 -1.01 -13.98 -8.01
N ALA A 60 -1.39 -14.38 -9.23
CA ALA A 60 -0.93 -15.63 -9.83
C ALA A 60 0.60 -15.67 -9.96
N ARG A 61 1.24 -14.57 -10.40
CA ARG A 61 2.70 -14.48 -10.55
C ARG A 61 3.44 -14.56 -9.22
N LEU A 62 2.96 -13.86 -8.18
CA LEU A 62 3.54 -13.96 -6.84
C LEU A 62 3.48 -15.40 -6.33
N ASN A 63 2.34 -16.06 -6.47
CA ASN A 63 2.15 -17.45 -6.06
C ASN A 63 3.07 -18.41 -6.84
N GLN A 64 3.22 -18.23 -8.16
CA GLN A 64 4.13 -19.02 -9.00
C GLN A 64 5.60 -18.89 -8.57
N GLU A 65 6.00 -17.72 -8.09
CA GLU A 65 7.34 -17.49 -7.54
C GLU A 65 7.53 -18.02 -6.11
N GLY A 66 6.47 -18.56 -5.50
CA GLY A 66 6.46 -19.07 -4.12
C GLY A 66 6.21 -18.00 -3.05
N LEU A 67 5.83 -16.78 -3.45
CA LEU A 67 5.51 -15.69 -2.54
C LEU A 67 4.06 -15.82 -2.07
N LYS A 68 3.83 -15.68 -0.77
CA LYS A 68 2.47 -15.69 -0.21
C LYS A 68 1.82 -14.34 -0.47
N ALA A 69 0.65 -14.32 -1.10
CA ALA A 69 -0.11 -13.09 -1.28
C ALA A 69 -1.62 -13.29 -1.18
N CYS A 70 -2.35 -12.21 -0.93
CA CYS A 70 -3.81 -12.12 -1.09
C CYS A 70 -4.18 -10.89 -1.93
N LEU A 71 -5.34 -10.93 -2.57
CA LEU A 71 -5.86 -9.84 -3.40
C LEU A 71 -7.13 -9.28 -2.78
N ILE A 72 -7.08 -8.00 -2.40
CA ILE A 72 -8.16 -7.28 -1.73
C ILE A 72 -8.53 -6.10 -2.63
N ASP A 73 -9.80 -6.02 -3.01
CA ASP A 73 -10.33 -4.92 -3.79
C ASP A 73 -11.43 -4.15 -3.07
N PHE A 74 -11.72 -2.98 -3.62
CA PHE A 74 -12.79 -2.09 -3.21
C PHE A 74 -13.41 -1.45 -4.47
N PRO A 75 -14.63 -0.86 -4.39
CA PRO A 75 -15.25 -0.22 -5.55
C PRO A 75 -14.37 0.86 -6.18
N ALA A 76 -14.21 0.87 -7.50
CA ALA A 76 -13.45 1.92 -8.19
C ALA A 76 -14.12 3.30 -8.07
N GLY A 77 -13.32 4.34 -7.85
CA GLY A 77 -13.78 5.74 -7.81
C GLY A 77 -13.30 6.51 -6.58
N GLU A 78 -13.29 7.84 -6.67
CA GLU A 78 -12.88 8.74 -5.58
C GLU A 78 -13.78 8.59 -4.34
N GLU A 79 -15.05 8.23 -4.53
CA GLU A 79 -16.00 8.00 -3.45
C GLU A 79 -15.56 6.91 -2.47
N SER A 80 -14.72 5.97 -2.91
CA SER A 80 -14.13 4.95 -2.05
C SER A 80 -13.02 5.47 -1.16
N LYS A 81 -12.56 6.71 -1.35
CA LYS A 81 -11.45 7.31 -0.62
C LYS A 81 -11.87 7.79 0.77
N ASN A 82 -12.32 6.87 1.62
CA ASN A 82 -12.94 7.16 2.90
C ASN A 82 -12.54 6.14 4.00
N LEU A 83 -12.86 6.45 5.26
CA LEU A 83 -12.54 5.61 6.42
C LEU A 83 -13.20 4.23 6.39
N ALA A 84 -14.39 4.10 5.78
CA ALA A 84 -15.09 2.82 5.72
C ALA A 84 -14.33 1.85 4.80
N THR A 85 -13.82 2.33 3.66
CA THR A 85 -12.95 1.55 2.78
C THR A 85 -11.65 1.15 3.48
N VAL A 86 -11.01 2.06 4.21
CA VAL A 86 -9.81 1.73 5.01
C VAL A 86 -10.12 0.63 6.03
N SER A 87 -11.25 0.74 6.73
CA SER A 87 -11.69 -0.27 7.71
C SER A 87 -11.93 -1.63 7.07
N HIS A 88 -12.53 -1.66 5.87
CA HIS A 88 -12.69 -2.86 5.06
C HIS A 88 -11.35 -3.48 4.68
N LEU A 89 -10.41 -2.68 4.15
CA LEU A 89 -9.07 -3.14 3.78
C LEU A 89 -8.33 -3.74 4.98
N VAL A 90 -8.35 -3.08 6.14
CA VAL A 90 -7.76 -3.60 7.39
C VAL A 90 -8.41 -4.92 7.80
N SER A 91 -9.74 -5.02 7.74
CA SER A 91 -10.47 -6.24 8.08
C SER A 91 -10.06 -7.41 7.19
N GLU A 92 -10.02 -7.19 5.87
CA GLU A 92 -9.63 -8.21 4.90
C GLU A 92 -8.15 -8.61 5.05
N MET A 93 -7.26 -7.66 5.33
CA MET A 93 -5.86 -7.94 5.65
C MET A 93 -5.76 -8.87 6.88
N LEU A 94 -6.48 -8.58 7.96
CA LEU A 94 -6.49 -9.41 9.17
C LEU A 94 -7.04 -10.82 8.91
N LYS A 95 -8.17 -10.93 8.19
CA LYS A 95 -8.75 -12.24 7.80
C LYS A 95 -7.78 -13.06 6.97
N ASN A 96 -6.98 -12.40 6.15
CA ASN A 96 -5.93 -13.03 5.35
C ASN A 96 -4.62 -13.24 6.11
N ASN A 97 -4.57 -13.06 7.44
CA ASN A 97 -3.36 -13.24 8.25
C ASN A 97 -2.17 -12.35 7.79
N ILE A 98 -2.46 -11.13 7.34
CA ILE A 98 -1.43 -10.11 7.16
C ILE A 98 -1.01 -9.61 8.55
N ASP A 99 0.29 -9.48 8.75
CA ASP A 99 0.90 -9.15 10.04
C ASP A 99 1.95 -8.03 9.93
N ARG A 100 2.60 -7.68 11.04
CA ARG A 100 3.64 -6.63 11.09
C ARG A 100 4.91 -6.95 10.28
N LYS A 101 5.06 -8.18 9.77
CA LYS A 101 6.18 -8.60 8.92
C LYS A 101 5.76 -8.75 7.45
N SER A 102 4.51 -8.41 7.15
CA SER A 102 3.95 -8.42 5.81
C SER A 102 4.18 -7.07 5.12
N ALA A 103 3.87 -6.98 3.83
CA ALA A 103 3.94 -5.75 3.06
C ALA A 103 2.69 -5.54 2.20
N VAL A 104 2.38 -4.28 1.85
CA VAL A 104 1.29 -3.92 0.94
C VAL A 104 1.83 -3.66 -0.46
N ILE A 105 1.09 -4.07 -1.49
CA ILE A 105 1.33 -3.70 -2.88
C ILE A 105 0.11 -2.92 -3.34
N THR A 106 0.24 -1.62 -3.57
CA THR A 106 -0.85 -0.83 -4.16
C THR A 106 -0.76 -0.93 -5.68
N LEU A 107 -1.83 -1.42 -6.32
CA LEU A 107 -1.88 -1.63 -7.76
C LEU A 107 -3.04 -0.82 -8.34
N GLY A 108 -2.76 0.41 -8.76
CA GLY A 108 -3.81 1.27 -9.30
C GLY A 108 -3.41 2.70 -9.55
N GLY A 109 -4.39 3.58 -9.72
CA GLY A 109 -4.18 5.03 -9.84
C GLY A 109 -4.00 5.70 -8.47
N GLY A 110 -4.15 7.03 -8.44
CA GLY A 110 -3.96 7.82 -7.21
C GLY A 110 -4.84 7.40 -6.04
N VAL A 111 -6.11 7.09 -6.29
CA VAL A 111 -7.04 6.61 -5.24
C VAL A 111 -6.54 5.34 -4.57
N VAL A 112 -6.09 4.36 -5.35
CA VAL A 112 -5.56 3.09 -4.83
C VAL A 112 -4.24 3.32 -4.07
N GLY A 113 -3.36 4.17 -4.61
CA GLY A 113 -2.11 4.54 -3.98
C GLY A 113 -2.33 5.19 -2.61
N ASP A 114 -3.21 6.19 -2.55
CA ASP A 114 -3.56 6.92 -1.34
C ASP A 114 -4.20 6.02 -0.28
N LEU A 115 -5.25 5.28 -0.65
CA LEU A 115 -5.95 4.38 0.27
C LEU A 115 -5.05 3.26 0.78
N GLY A 116 -4.34 2.59 -0.11
CA GLY A 116 -3.48 1.47 0.25
C GLY A 116 -2.26 1.90 1.04
N GLY A 117 -1.66 3.04 0.69
CA GLY A 117 -0.54 3.64 1.42
C GLY A 117 -0.95 4.10 2.82
N PHE A 118 -2.09 4.79 2.95
CA PHE A 118 -2.62 5.19 4.25
C PHE A 118 -3.01 3.97 5.10
N THR A 119 -3.61 2.95 4.49
CA THR A 119 -3.89 1.69 5.16
C THR A 119 -2.59 1.05 5.69
N ALA A 120 -1.53 1.01 4.89
CA ALA A 120 -0.23 0.48 5.30
C ALA A 120 0.42 1.29 6.43
N SER A 121 0.25 2.61 6.45
CA SER A 121 0.84 3.50 7.47
C SER A 121 0.21 3.29 8.85
N ILE A 122 -1.11 3.01 8.90
CA ILE A 122 -1.82 2.80 10.17
C ILE A 122 -1.87 1.33 10.59
N PHE A 123 -1.81 0.38 9.64
CA PHE A 123 -1.92 -1.04 9.94
C PHE A 123 -0.76 -1.50 10.82
N MET A 124 -1.09 -2.04 12.01
CA MET A 124 -0.12 -2.42 13.04
C MET A 124 0.92 -1.33 13.37
N ARG A 125 0.54 -0.05 13.23
CA ARG A 125 1.41 1.14 13.40
C ARG A 125 2.51 1.28 12.33
N GLY A 126 2.26 0.74 11.14
CA GLY A 126 3.11 0.87 9.97
C GLY A 126 3.68 -0.46 9.52
N ILE A 127 3.44 -0.80 8.26
CA ILE A 127 4.12 -1.87 7.54
C ILE A 127 4.67 -1.36 6.20
N PRO A 128 5.70 -2.01 5.62
CA PRO A 128 6.23 -1.62 4.32
C PRO A 128 5.17 -1.69 3.22
N TYR A 129 5.28 -0.83 2.21
CA TYR A 129 4.47 -0.93 1.00
C TYR A 129 5.25 -0.51 -0.25
N ILE A 130 4.78 -0.96 -1.41
CA ILE A 130 5.23 -0.49 -2.73
C ILE A 130 4.05 0.01 -3.55
N GLN A 131 4.33 0.96 -4.44
CA GLN A 131 3.36 1.50 -5.38
C GLN A 131 3.60 0.98 -6.79
N VAL A 132 2.53 0.49 -7.44
CA VAL A 132 2.50 0.09 -8.83
C VAL A 132 1.48 0.99 -9.56
N PRO A 133 1.89 2.23 -9.89
CA PRO A 133 0.98 3.24 -10.45
C PRO A 133 0.58 2.91 -11.89
N THR A 134 -0.73 2.92 -12.16
CA THR A 134 -1.31 2.51 -13.46
C THR A 134 -1.89 3.68 -14.27
N THR A 135 -2.02 4.87 -13.68
CA THR A 135 -2.44 6.08 -14.39
C THR A 135 -1.27 7.05 -14.53
N LEU A 136 -1.26 7.83 -15.63
CA LEU A 136 -0.21 8.81 -15.87
C LEU A 136 -0.08 9.81 -14.70
N VAL A 137 -1.22 10.29 -14.18
CA VAL A 137 -1.26 11.21 -13.02
C VAL A 137 -0.57 10.57 -11.81
N SER A 138 -0.86 9.30 -11.51
CA SER A 138 -0.18 8.63 -10.40
C SER A 138 1.31 8.49 -10.63
N GLN A 139 1.74 8.15 -11.85
CA GLN A 139 3.15 7.96 -12.20
C GLN A 139 4.01 9.21 -12.10
N VAL A 140 3.42 10.42 -12.12
CA VAL A 140 4.16 11.69 -12.14
C VAL A 140 3.87 12.60 -10.95
N ASP A 141 2.89 12.26 -10.11
CA ASP A 141 2.46 13.10 -8.99
C ASP A 141 2.05 12.26 -7.78
N SER A 142 0.85 11.65 -7.82
CA SER A 142 0.25 11.11 -6.60
C SER A 142 0.95 9.88 -6.01
N SER A 143 1.76 9.14 -6.77
CA SER A 143 2.57 8.04 -6.22
C SER A 143 3.95 8.48 -5.74
N ILE A 144 4.27 9.78 -5.83
CA ILE A 144 5.58 10.35 -5.54
C ILE A 144 5.46 11.31 -4.36
N GLY A 145 6.38 11.22 -3.43
CA GLY A 145 6.49 12.12 -2.27
C GLY A 145 5.87 11.58 -0.98
N GLY A 146 5.40 10.33 -0.96
CA GLY A 146 4.98 9.63 0.27
C GLY A 146 3.68 10.14 0.91
N LYS A 147 3.01 11.12 0.30
CA LYS A 147 1.69 11.56 0.74
C LYS A 147 0.69 10.46 0.44
N THR A 148 -0.07 10.11 1.46
CA THR A 148 -1.19 9.18 1.39
C THR A 148 -2.35 9.81 2.12
N GLY A 149 -3.58 9.44 1.81
CA GLY A 149 -4.67 9.94 2.63
C GLY A 149 -6.06 9.59 2.13
N ILE A 150 -7.03 10.05 2.91
CA ILE A 150 -8.44 9.85 2.63
C ILE A 150 -9.23 11.14 2.81
N ASP A 151 -10.39 11.15 2.17
CA ASP A 151 -11.36 12.22 2.27
C ASP A 151 -12.24 12.00 3.51
N THR A 152 -12.70 13.10 4.09
CA THR A 152 -13.73 13.13 5.12
C THR A 152 -14.94 13.91 4.61
N ALA A 153 -16.02 13.95 5.38
CA ALA A 153 -17.18 14.76 5.02
C ALA A 153 -16.85 16.27 4.90
N GLU A 154 -15.81 16.70 5.63
CA GLU A 154 -15.36 18.09 5.71
C GLU A 154 -14.40 18.49 4.59
N GLY A 155 -13.81 17.53 3.86
CA GLY A 155 -12.91 17.86 2.75
C GLY A 155 -12.01 16.72 2.29
N LYS A 156 -11.25 17.01 1.23
CA LYS A 156 -10.37 16.03 0.59
C LYS A 156 -9.01 15.93 1.26
N ASN A 157 -8.45 14.71 1.31
CA ASN A 157 -7.10 14.43 1.82
C ASN A 157 -6.81 14.98 3.23
N LEU A 158 -7.81 15.03 4.10
CA LEU A 158 -7.66 15.63 5.44
C LEU A 158 -7.07 14.67 6.47
N LEU A 159 -7.06 13.36 6.19
CA LEU A 159 -6.42 12.33 7.02
C LEU A 159 -5.34 11.64 6.19
N GLY A 160 -4.10 11.59 6.70
CA GLY A 160 -2.93 11.08 5.99
C GLY A 160 -1.76 10.78 6.92
#